data_AF-A0A8S0ST58-F1
#
_entry.id   AF-A0A8S0ST58-F1
#
_cell.length_a   1.000
_cell.length_b   1.000
_cell.length_c   1.000
_cell.angle_alpha   90.00
_cell.angle_beta   90.00
_cell.angle_gamma   90.00
#
_symmetry.space_group_name_H-M   'P 1'
#
loop_
_entity.id
_entity.type
_entity.pdbx_description
1 polymer ?
#
loop_
_entity_poly.entity_id
_entity_poly.type
_entity_poly.pdbx_seq_one_letter_code
_entity_poly.pdbx_strand_id
1 'polypeptide(L)'
;MGLFTRKVWQQRPACLRPIHGCMNGDKHLAERVVNVLTSLPFIALGIQAPRKNLNCKLYANSLIGVGIASGVYHASRGKLRKYLRWADYTMIATASVCLSRALRNENPKLLMAASAFFLPIQPLMVSAVHTGIMEVAFAKRAFQDPDLRKAHNVHKMSSLLGGALFIAEDLFPETPFLHAGWHLAAAVGVGTCNKLLN
;
A
#
# COMPACT_ATOMS: atom_id res chain seq x y z
N MET A 1 -17.43 11.45 -26.40
CA MET A 1 -17.57 11.57 -24.93
C MET A 1 -18.20 12.93 -24.65
N GLY A 2 -19.45 12.98 -24.17
CA GLY A 2 -20.23 14.24 -24.13
C GLY A 2 -19.72 15.28 -23.12
N LEU A 3 -20.01 16.55 -23.39
CA LEU A 3 -19.65 17.71 -22.55
C LEU A 3 -20.06 17.54 -21.07
N PHE A 4 -21.21 16.92 -20.82
CA PHE A 4 -21.73 16.65 -19.47
C PHE A 4 -20.81 15.70 -18.66
N THR A 5 -20.37 14.61 -19.28
CA THR A 5 -19.41 13.67 -18.67
C THR A 5 -18.06 14.32 -18.34
N ARG A 6 -17.62 15.32 -19.12
CA ARG A 6 -16.36 16.04 -18.88
C ARG A 6 -16.46 16.97 -17.67
N LYS A 7 -17.62 17.64 -17.50
CA LYS A 7 -17.89 18.58 -16.40
C LYS A 7 -18.06 17.86 -15.05
N VAL A 8 -18.84 16.77 -15.02
CA VAL A 8 -18.97 15.91 -13.83
C VAL A 8 -17.62 15.31 -13.43
N TRP A 9 -16.78 14.95 -14.41
CA TRP A 9 -15.43 14.46 -14.14
C TRP A 9 -14.53 15.51 -13.50
N GLN A 10 -14.55 16.76 -13.97
CA GLN A 10 -13.75 17.85 -13.40
C GLN A 10 -14.21 18.24 -11.99
N GLN A 11 -15.49 18.08 -11.67
CA GLN A 11 -16.08 18.42 -10.37
C GLN A 11 -16.09 17.26 -9.37
N ARG A 12 -15.36 16.16 -9.63
CA ARG A 12 -15.37 14.99 -8.76
C ARG A 12 -14.89 15.35 -7.33
N PRO A 13 -15.51 14.75 -6.29
CA PRO A 13 -15.06 14.86 -4.91
C PRO A 13 -13.54 14.65 -4.79
N ALA A 14 -12.91 15.33 -3.84
CA ALA A 14 -11.45 15.26 -3.66
C ALA A 14 -10.95 13.81 -3.49
N CYS A 15 -11.73 12.94 -2.84
CA CYS A 15 -11.49 11.50 -2.70
C CYS A 15 -11.44 10.72 -4.03
N LEU A 16 -12.10 11.21 -5.07
CA LEU A 16 -12.14 10.57 -6.40
C LEU A 16 -11.15 11.22 -7.38
N ARG A 17 -10.32 12.17 -6.93
CA ARG A 17 -9.21 12.66 -7.74
C ARG A 17 -8.20 11.52 -7.92
N PRO A 18 -7.70 11.26 -9.14
CA PRO A 18 -6.58 10.37 -9.34
C PRO A 18 -5.47 10.81 -8.41
N ILE A 19 -5.02 9.86 -7.64
CA ILE A 19 -3.73 9.95 -6.97
C ILE A 19 -2.72 10.11 -8.10
N HIS A 20 -2.03 11.26 -8.11
CA HIS A 20 -1.02 11.56 -9.12
C HIS A 20 0.18 10.63 -8.88
N GLY A 21 0.56 9.88 -9.92
CA GLY A 21 1.64 8.88 -9.93
C GLY A 21 1.15 7.46 -10.28
N CYS A 22 1.96 6.64 -10.96
CA CYS A 22 1.64 5.29 -11.43
C CYS A 22 0.41 5.24 -12.36
N MET A 23 0.37 6.07 -13.41
CA MET A 23 -0.74 6.05 -14.39
C MET A 23 -0.56 5.01 -15.50
N ASN A 24 0.63 4.42 -15.60
CA ASN A 24 1.08 3.73 -16.81
C ASN A 24 1.26 2.22 -16.67
N GLY A 25 1.13 1.62 -15.48
CA GLY A 25 1.05 0.17 -15.35
C GLY A 25 -0.18 -0.42 -16.04
N ASP A 26 -0.04 -1.64 -16.58
CA ASP A 26 -1.07 -2.42 -17.28
C ASP A 26 -1.28 -2.07 -18.77
N LYS A 27 -0.18 -1.73 -19.47
CA LYS A 27 -0.19 -1.38 -20.90
C LYS A 27 -0.61 -2.54 -21.79
N HIS A 28 -0.03 -3.71 -21.55
CA HIS A 28 -0.32 -4.93 -22.30
C HIS A 28 -0.74 -6.09 -21.40
N LEU A 29 -1.24 -7.17 -22.01
CA LEU A 29 -1.80 -8.32 -21.29
C LEU A 29 -0.78 -8.93 -20.32
N ALA A 30 0.48 -9.10 -20.74
CA ALA A 30 1.50 -9.67 -19.88
C ALA A 30 1.75 -8.80 -18.62
N GLU A 31 1.82 -7.47 -18.72
CA GLU A 31 1.93 -6.61 -17.54
C GLU A 31 0.76 -6.78 -16.58
N ARG A 32 -0.48 -6.84 -17.10
CA ARG A 32 -1.67 -7.08 -16.27
C ARG A 32 -1.59 -8.39 -15.52
N VAL A 33 -1.24 -9.46 -16.22
CA VAL A 33 -1.09 -10.79 -15.62
C VAL A 33 -0.02 -10.74 -14.52
N VAL A 34 1.14 -10.13 -14.80
CA VAL A 34 2.21 -10.02 -13.81
C VAL A 34 1.77 -9.17 -12.61
N ASN A 35 1.13 -8.01 -12.82
CA ASN A 35 0.68 -7.15 -11.72
C ASN A 35 -0.38 -7.84 -10.83
N VAL A 36 -1.28 -8.63 -11.41
CA VAL A 36 -2.21 -9.49 -10.66
C VAL A 36 -1.44 -10.53 -9.85
N LEU A 37 -0.48 -11.23 -10.46
CA LEU A 37 0.32 -12.26 -9.77
C LEU A 37 1.15 -11.67 -8.64
N THR A 38 1.76 -10.50 -8.84
CA THR A 38 2.57 -9.81 -7.82
C THR A 38 1.72 -9.16 -6.73
N SER A 39 0.38 -9.17 -6.85
CA SER A 39 -0.55 -8.80 -5.76
C SER A 39 -0.76 -9.96 -4.75
N LEU A 40 -0.59 -11.22 -5.18
CA LEU A 40 -0.83 -12.40 -4.35
C LEU A 40 0.06 -12.52 -3.11
N PRO A 41 1.36 -12.10 -3.13
CA PRO A 41 2.20 -12.09 -1.94
C PRO A 41 1.57 -11.36 -0.75
N PHE A 42 0.83 -10.26 -0.96
CA PHE A 42 0.17 -9.54 0.13
C PHE A 42 -0.91 -10.38 0.84
N ILE A 43 -1.62 -11.23 0.08
CA ILE A 43 -2.58 -12.19 0.64
C ILE A 43 -1.85 -13.22 1.49
N ALA A 44 -0.79 -13.82 0.96
CA ALA A 44 0.02 -14.80 1.70
C ALA A 44 0.61 -14.20 2.98
N LEU A 45 1.16 -12.98 2.91
CA LEU A 45 1.69 -12.25 4.05
C LEU A 45 0.62 -11.94 5.10
N GLY A 46 -0.59 -11.57 4.68
CA GLY A 46 -1.72 -11.37 5.58
C GLY A 46 -2.20 -12.68 6.23
N ILE A 47 -2.16 -13.80 5.50
CA ILE A 47 -2.43 -15.14 6.06
C ILE A 47 -1.40 -15.50 7.13
N GLN A 48 -0.12 -15.23 6.88
CA GLN A 48 1.00 -15.55 7.79
C GLN A 48 1.21 -14.52 8.92
N ALA A 49 0.57 -13.35 8.85
CA ALA A 49 0.77 -12.30 9.84
C ALA A 49 0.31 -12.72 11.24
N PRO A 50 1.02 -12.28 12.31
CA PRO A 50 0.63 -12.60 13.68
C PRO A 50 -0.79 -12.13 14.03
N ARG A 51 -1.54 -12.95 14.79
CA ARG A 51 -2.95 -12.67 15.17
C ARG A 51 -3.18 -12.60 16.68
N LYS A 52 -2.15 -12.17 17.43
CA LYS A 52 -2.10 -12.20 18.89
C LYS A 52 -3.21 -11.38 19.59
N ASN A 53 -3.68 -10.30 18.95
CA ASN A 53 -4.74 -9.44 19.47
C ASN A 53 -5.59 -8.85 18.32
N LEU A 54 -6.64 -8.08 18.66
CA LEU A 54 -7.53 -7.47 17.68
C LEU A 54 -6.79 -6.56 16.68
N ASN A 55 -5.85 -5.74 17.13
CA ASN A 55 -5.12 -4.84 16.23
C ASN A 55 -4.27 -5.63 15.22
N CYS A 56 -3.60 -6.69 15.68
CA CYS A 56 -2.84 -7.57 14.77
C CYS A 56 -3.76 -8.32 13.80
N LYS A 57 -4.96 -8.75 14.23
CA LYS A 57 -5.97 -9.35 13.33
C LYS A 57 -6.46 -8.38 12.28
N LEU A 58 -6.73 -7.13 12.66
CA LEU A 58 -7.13 -6.07 11.73
C LEU A 58 -6.03 -5.80 10.70
N TYR A 59 -4.76 -5.72 11.13
CA TYR A 59 -3.63 -5.60 10.23
C TYR A 59 -3.52 -6.79 9.27
N ALA A 60 -3.54 -8.03 9.78
CA ALA A 60 -3.48 -9.24 8.97
C ALA A 60 -4.58 -9.27 7.89
N ASN A 61 -5.81 -8.95 8.27
CA ASN A 61 -6.94 -8.89 7.34
C ASN A 61 -6.82 -7.73 6.35
N SER A 62 -6.29 -6.57 6.78
CA SER A 62 -6.06 -5.44 5.89
C SER A 62 -5.03 -5.75 4.81
N LEU A 63 -3.98 -6.54 5.10
CA LEU A 63 -3.01 -7.00 4.10
C LEU A 63 -3.63 -7.94 3.07
N ILE A 64 -4.52 -8.84 3.49
CA ILE A 64 -5.32 -9.66 2.56
C ILE A 64 -6.16 -8.73 1.67
N GLY A 65 -6.77 -7.71 2.27
CA GLY A 65 -7.52 -6.68 1.56
C GLY A 65 -6.68 -5.93 0.52
N VAL A 66 -5.42 -5.60 0.80
CA VAL A 66 -4.49 -5.00 -0.17
C VAL A 66 -4.30 -5.91 -1.38
N GLY A 67 -3.96 -7.19 -1.15
CA GLY A 67 -3.75 -8.13 -2.25
C GLY A 67 -5.00 -8.35 -3.11
N ILE A 68 -6.18 -8.40 -2.50
CA ILE A 68 -7.46 -8.50 -3.22
C ILE A 68 -7.75 -7.22 -3.99
N ALA A 69 -7.66 -6.05 -3.36
CA ALA A 69 -7.98 -4.77 -3.99
C ALA A 69 -7.05 -4.47 -5.17
N SER A 70 -5.74 -4.68 -4.99
CA SER A 70 -4.74 -4.54 -6.05
C SER A 70 -4.99 -5.53 -7.19
N GLY A 71 -5.20 -6.82 -6.90
CA GLY A 71 -5.49 -7.83 -7.93
C GLY A 71 -6.75 -7.50 -8.75
N VAL A 72 -7.83 -7.06 -8.09
CA VAL A 72 -9.07 -6.64 -8.76
C VAL A 72 -8.85 -5.37 -9.58
N TYR A 73 -8.08 -4.40 -9.08
CA TYR A 73 -7.71 -3.21 -9.84
C TYR A 73 -6.96 -3.55 -11.13
N HIS A 74 -5.91 -4.38 -11.05
CA HIS A 74 -5.11 -4.78 -12.21
C HIS A 74 -5.87 -5.65 -13.21
N ALA A 75 -6.80 -6.48 -12.73
CA ALA A 75 -7.69 -7.25 -13.60
C ALA A 75 -8.75 -6.38 -14.31
N SER A 76 -9.08 -5.21 -13.76
CA SER A 76 -10.17 -4.37 -14.25
C SER A 76 -9.84 -3.51 -15.47
N ARG A 77 -10.90 -3.05 -16.17
CA ARG A 77 -10.81 -2.21 -17.36
C ARG A 77 -11.85 -1.08 -17.34
N GLY A 78 -11.69 -0.11 -18.24
CA GLY A 78 -12.69 0.93 -18.49
C GLY A 78 -12.91 1.87 -17.30
N LYS A 79 -14.15 2.32 -17.10
CA LYS A 79 -14.48 3.33 -16.06
C LYS A 79 -14.37 2.77 -14.63
N LEU A 80 -14.66 1.48 -14.43
CA LEU A 80 -14.62 0.82 -13.12
C LEU A 80 -13.21 0.84 -12.52
N ARG A 81 -12.19 0.71 -13.36
CA ARG A 81 -10.77 0.73 -12.97
C ARG A 81 -10.40 1.94 -12.12
N LYS A 82 -11.04 3.09 -12.33
CA LYS A 82 -10.75 4.31 -11.57
C LYS A 82 -11.18 4.20 -10.10
N TYR A 83 -12.32 3.57 -9.85
CA TYR A 83 -12.83 3.32 -8.50
C TYR A 83 -12.03 2.22 -7.81
N LEU A 84 -11.67 1.18 -8.56
CA LEU A 84 -10.84 0.09 -8.03
C LEU A 84 -9.42 0.55 -7.71
N ARG A 85 -8.86 1.46 -8.50
CA ARG A 85 -7.60 2.13 -8.17
C ARG A 85 -7.70 2.89 -6.86
N TRP A 86 -8.75 3.68 -6.68
CA TRP A 86 -8.97 4.38 -5.42
C TRP A 86 -9.07 3.38 -4.27
N ALA A 87 -9.85 2.31 -4.43
CA ALA A 87 -10.00 1.27 -3.42
C ALA A 87 -8.67 0.60 -3.07
N ASP A 88 -7.81 0.33 -4.04
CA ASP A 88 -6.47 -0.23 -3.85
C ASP A 88 -5.59 0.68 -2.98
N TYR A 89 -5.40 1.94 -3.37
CA TYR A 89 -4.63 2.89 -2.55
C TYR A 89 -5.24 3.13 -1.16
N THR A 90 -6.56 3.17 -1.05
CA THR A 90 -7.29 3.25 0.22
C THR A 90 -7.02 2.01 1.08
N MET A 91 -6.94 0.81 0.50
CA MET A 91 -6.59 -0.40 1.25
C MET A 91 -5.13 -0.42 1.68
N ILE A 92 -4.19 0.08 0.87
CA ILE A 92 -2.79 0.27 1.27
C ILE A 92 -2.72 1.22 2.49
N ALA A 93 -3.44 2.34 2.44
CA ALA A 93 -3.52 3.29 3.56
C ALA A 93 -4.19 2.68 4.80
N THR A 94 -5.23 1.86 4.62
CA THR A 94 -5.86 1.13 5.71
C THR A 94 -4.87 0.18 6.37
N ALA A 95 -4.08 -0.55 5.58
CA ALA A 95 -3.09 -1.48 6.11
C ALA A 95 -1.99 -0.78 6.91
N SER A 96 -1.51 0.39 6.46
CA SER A 96 -0.52 1.17 7.21
C SER A 96 -1.08 1.72 8.54
N VAL A 97 -2.34 2.19 8.54
CA VAL A 97 -3.05 2.58 9.77
C VAL A 97 -3.14 1.39 10.73
N CYS A 98 -3.61 0.22 10.25
CA CYS A 98 -3.73 -0.98 11.07
C CYS A 98 -2.38 -1.46 11.62
N LEU A 99 -1.31 -1.41 10.82
CA LEU A 99 0.04 -1.78 11.26
C LEU A 99 0.54 -0.87 12.37
N SER A 100 0.50 0.45 12.17
CA SER A 100 0.92 1.41 13.21
C SER A 100 0.07 1.27 14.48
N ARG A 101 -1.21 0.89 14.32
CA ARG A 101 -2.10 0.58 15.44
C ARG A 101 -1.65 -0.66 16.21
N ALA A 102 -1.24 -1.70 15.50
CA ALA A 102 -0.76 -2.95 16.08
C ALA A 102 0.62 -2.81 16.77
N LEU A 103 1.45 -1.87 16.31
CA LEU A 103 2.80 -1.65 16.84
C LEU A 103 2.86 -0.83 18.13
N ARG A 104 1.83 -0.01 18.41
CA ARG A 104 1.83 0.91 19.55
C ARG A 104 0.70 0.62 20.51
N ASN A 105 1.03 0.48 21.79
CA ASN A 105 0.04 0.41 22.88
C ASN A 105 -0.74 1.73 23.03
N GLU A 106 -0.12 2.87 22.70
CA GLU A 106 -0.75 4.20 22.77
C GLU A 106 -0.70 4.88 21.41
N ASN A 107 -1.72 4.64 20.60
CA ASN A 107 -1.99 5.50 19.45
C ASN A 107 -2.81 6.70 19.91
N PRO A 108 -2.42 7.94 19.59
CA PRO A 108 -3.26 9.09 19.90
C PRO A 108 -4.60 8.88 19.19
N LYS A 109 -5.69 8.76 19.96
CA LYS A 109 -7.05 8.53 19.43
C LYS A 109 -7.39 9.55 18.35
N LEU A 110 -6.90 10.78 18.51
CA LEU A 110 -6.99 11.86 17.53
C LEU A 110 -6.33 11.51 16.19
N LEU A 111 -5.12 10.94 16.19
CA LEU A 111 -4.46 10.51 14.94
C LEU A 111 -5.26 9.41 14.26
N MET A 112 -5.75 8.41 15.01
CA MET A 112 -6.56 7.34 14.43
C MET A 112 -7.86 7.89 13.82
N ALA A 113 -8.53 8.82 14.51
CA ALA A 113 -9.74 9.46 14.04
C ALA A 113 -9.47 10.34 12.79
N ALA A 114 -8.42 11.15 12.81
CA ALA A 114 -8.00 11.96 11.67
C ALA A 114 -7.66 11.07 10.48
N SER A 115 -6.89 10.01 10.69
CA SER A 115 -6.54 9.07 9.62
C SER A 115 -7.77 8.38 9.04
N ALA A 116 -8.74 7.96 9.86
CA ALA A 116 -10.00 7.40 9.38
C ALA A 116 -10.80 8.41 8.53
N PHE A 117 -10.83 9.68 8.94
CA PHE A 117 -11.50 10.75 8.20
C PHE A 117 -10.82 11.06 6.85
N PHE A 118 -9.49 11.12 6.83
CA PHE A 118 -8.71 11.44 5.62
C PHE A 118 -8.44 10.24 4.72
N LEU A 119 -8.64 9.02 5.18
CA LEU A 119 -8.44 7.77 4.44
C LEU A 119 -9.08 7.78 3.04
N PRO A 120 -10.37 8.14 2.88
CA PRO A 120 -10.97 8.19 1.55
C PRO A 120 -10.47 9.37 0.71
N ILE A 121 -9.96 10.45 1.33
CA ILE A 121 -9.66 11.73 0.68
C ILE A 121 -8.20 11.82 0.20
N GLN A 122 -7.26 11.42 1.06
CA GLN A 122 -5.81 11.51 0.82
C GLN A 122 -5.09 10.23 1.31
N PRO A 123 -5.37 9.07 0.71
CA PRO A 123 -4.79 7.80 1.15
C PRO A 123 -3.26 7.79 1.11
N LEU A 124 -2.61 8.46 0.13
CA LEU A 124 -1.15 8.56 0.10
C LEU A 124 -0.57 9.29 1.31
N MET A 125 -1.18 10.40 1.74
CA MET A 125 -0.68 11.14 2.90
C MET A 125 -0.86 10.35 4.18
N VAL A 126 -2.01 9.68 4.33
CA VAL A 126 -2.26 8.76 5.44
C VAL A 126 -1.20 7.65 5.45
N SER A 127 -0.95 7.01 4.29
CA SER A 127 0.12 6.01 4.15
C SER A 127 1.49 6.54 4.54
N ALA A 128 1.88 7.72 4.05
CA ALA A 128 3.20 8.29 4.35
C ALA A 128 3.39 8.53 5.86
N VAL A 129 2.39 9.10 6.54
CA VAL A 129 2.43 9.33 7.98
C VAL A 129 2.56 8.01 8.75
N HIS A 130 1.72 7.02 8.44
CA HIS A 130 1.71 5.76 9.17
C HIS A 130 2.94 4.88 8.88
N THR A 131 3.46 4.90 7.65
CA THR A 131 4.73 4.27 7.31
C THR A 131 5.89 4.94 8.03
N GLY A 132 5.92 6.27 8.13
CA GLY A 132 6.95 6.98 8.91
C GLY A 132 6.94 6.59 10.40
N ILE A 133 5.75 6.48 10.99
CA ILE A 133 5.59 6.00 12.39
C ILE A 133 6.09 4.56 12.54
N MET A 134 5.74 3.69 11.60
CA MET A 134 6.20 2.30 11.58
C MET A 134 7.73 2.22 11.46
N GLU A 135 8.34 3.02 10.58
CA GLU A 135 9.79 3.04 10.37
C GLU A 135 10.53 3.47 11.64
N VAL A 136 10.05 4.50 12.33
CA VAL A 136 10.61 4.93 13.63
C VAL A 136 10.50 3.81 14.66
N ALA A 137 9.36 3.11 14.72
CA ALA A 137 9.17 1.97 15.62
C ALA A 137 10.09 0.80 15.26
N PHE A 138 10.28 0.51 13.97
CA PHE A 138 11.18 -0.53 13.49
C PHE A 138 12.62 -0.19 13.87
N ALA A 139 13.11 1.00 13.53
CA ALA A 139 14.46 1.44 13.83
C ALA A 139 14.76 1.38 15.33
N LYS A 140 13.83 1.83 16.19
CA LYS A 140 13.97 1.75 17.64
C LYS A 140 14.12 0.31 18.12
N ARG A 141 13.29 -0.62 17.64
CA ARG A 141 13.37 -2.04 18.03
C ARG A 141 14.60 -2.74 17.46
N ALA A 142 14.97 -2.46 16.22
CA ALA A 142 16.16 -3.00 15.56
C ALA A 142 17.47 -2.55 16.21
N PHE A 143 17.46 -1.40 16.88
CA PHE A 143 18.58 -0.97 17.72
C PHE A 143 18.75 -1.89 18.94
N GLN A 144 17.64 -2.31 19.55
CA GLN A 144 17.61 -3.11 20.78
C GLN A 144 17.75 -4.62 20.53
N ASP A 145 17.27 -5.10 19.37
CA ASP A 145 17.19 -6.51 19.03
C ASP A 145 17.98 -6.82 17.73
N PRO A 146 19.10 -7.58 17.82
CA PRO A 146 19.91 -7.97 16.67
C PRO A 146 19.16 -8.74 15.57
N ASP A 147 18.13 -9.52 15.92
CA ASP A 147 17.36 -10.29 14.94
C ASP A 147 16.44 -9.37 14.12
N LEU A 148 15.92 -8.32 14.76
CA LEU A 148 15.18 -7.27 14.08
C LEU A 148 16.07 -6.36 13.23
N ARG A 149 17.36 -6.25 13.54
CA ARG A 149 18.32 -5.48 12.70
C ARG A 149 18.45 -6.03 11.30
N LYS A 150 18.55 -7.36 11.16
CA LYS A 150 18.58 -8.01 9.83
C LYS A 150 17.27 -7.75 9.08
N ALA A 151 16.13 -7.87 9.76
CA ALA A 151 14.83 -7.59 9.17
C ALA A 151 14.70 -6.12 8.74
N HIS A 152 15.19 -5.18 9.54
CA HIS A 152 15.17 -3.75 9.24
C HIS A 152 16.07 -3.38 8.05
N ASN A 153 17.23 -4.02 7.91
CA ASN A 153 18.09 -3.82 6.73
C ASN A 153 17.37 -4.27 5.44
N VAL A 154 16.73 -5.44 5.47
CA VAL A 154 15.92 -5.92 4.34
C VAL A 154 14.76 -4.95 4.07
N HIS A 155 14.07 -4.51 5.13
CA HIS A 155 13.00 -3.51 5.04
C HIS A 155 13.49 -2.26 4.30
N LYS A 156 14.56 -1.63 4.76
CA LYS A 156 15.12 -0.42 4.17
C LYS A 156 15.49 -0.60 2.71
N MET A 157 16.20 -1.67 2.37
CA MET A 157 16.60 -1.93 0.98
C MET A 157 15.38 -2.12 0.08
N SER A 158 14.39 -2.87 0.55
CA SER A 158 13.16 -3.10 -0.19
C SER A 158 12.29 -1.84 -0.33
N SER A 159 12.24 -0.98 0.70
CA SER A 159 11.53 0.30 0.68
C SER A 159 12.22 1.32 -0.24
N LEU A 160 13.55 1.37 -0.25
CA LEU A 160 14.33 2.19 -1.19
C LEU A 160 14.11 1.74 -2.63
N LEU A 161 14.23 0.44 -2.90
CA LEU A 161 13.99 -0.13 -4.22
C LEU A 161 12.54 0.10 -4.67
N GLY A 162 11.56 -0.16 -3.80
CA GLY A 162 10.15 0.06 -4.08
C GLY A 162 9.84 1.53 -4.37
N GLY A 163 10.39 2.46 -3.59
CA GLY A 163 10.26 3.90 -3.83
C GLY A 163 10.91 4.35 -5.15
N ALA A 164 12.09 3.81 -5.48
CA ALA A 164 12.75 4.08 -6.76
C ALA A 164 11.93 3.57 -7.94
N LEU A 165 11.38 2.36 -7.85
CA LEU A 165 10.51 1.77 -8.89
C LEU A 165 9.19 2.53 -9.04
N PHE A 166 8.61 2.99 -7.94
CA PHE A 166 7.42 3.84 -7.94
C PHE A 166 7.67 5.15 -8.70
N ILE A 167 8.77 5.84 -8.42
CA ILE A 167 9.16 7.07 -9.13
C ILE A 167 9.51 6.78 -10.60
N ALA A 168 10.23 5.68 -10.86
CA ALA A 168 10.64 5.30 -12.21
C ALA A 168 9.45 5.01 -13.13
N GLU A 169 8.33 4.51 -12.60
CA GLU A 169 7.11 4.27 -13.40
C GLU A 169 6.56 5.57 -14.01
N ASP A 170 6.68 6.69 -13.29
CA ASP A 170 6.25 8.00 -13.79
C ASP A 170 7.26 8.63 -14.75
N LEU A 171 8.56 8.45 -14.49
CA LEU A 171 9.64 9.01 -15.31
C LEU A 171 9.88 8.23 -16.61
N PHE A 172 9.69 6.91 -16.57
CA PHE A 172 9.97 5.99 -17.68
C PHE A 172 8.74 5.15 -17.99
N PRO A 173 7.64 5.76 -18.46
CA PRO A 173 6.38 5.06 -18.63
C PRO A 173 6.48 3.89 -19.62
N GLU A 174 7.38 3.95 -20.60
CA GLU A 174 7.60 2.90 -21.61
C GLU A 174 8.37 1.68 -21.10
N THR A 175 8.96 1.74 -19.90
CA THR A 175 9.67 0.59 -19.33
C THR A 175 8.66 -0.39 -18.73
N PRO A 176 8.57 -1.63 -19.25
CA PRO A 176 7.57 -2.57 -18.78
C PRO A 176 7.92 -3.13 -17.39
N PHE A 177 6.90 -3.63 -16.69
CA PHE A 177 7.02 -4.35 -15.41
C PHE A 177 7.59 -3.57 -14.21
N LEU A 178 7.82 -2.25 -14.31
CA LEU A 178 8.25 -1.44 -13.17
C LEU A 178 7.27 -1.54 -11.98
N HIS A 179 5.97 -1.50 -12.27
CA HIS A 179 4.91 -1.64 -11.26
C HIS A 179 4.95 -3.00 -10.55
N ALA A 180 5.17 -4.08 -11.31
CA ALA A 180 5.34 -5.42 -10.76
C ALA A 180 6.58 -5.52 -9.87
N GLY A 181 7.69 -4.89 -10.28
CA GLY A 181 8.88 -4.78 -9.46
C GLY A 181 8.60 -4.05 -8.15
N TRP A 182 7.85 -2.94 -8.20
CA TRP A 182 7.41 -2.22 -7.01
C TRP A 182 6.57 -3.12 -6.09
N HIS A 183 5.60 -3.87 -6.61
CA HIS A 183 4.82 -4.84 -5.83
C HIS A 183 5.71 -5.84 -5.08
N LEU A 184 6.69 -6.44 -5.77
CA LEU A 184 7.58 -7.42 -5.15
C LEU A 184 8.46 -6.80 -4.06
N ALA A 185 9.05 -5.64 -4.34
CA ALA A 185 9.84 -4.90 -3.34
C ALA A 185 8.98 -4.53 -2.12
N ALA A 186 7.77 -4.02 -2.34
CA ALA A 186 6.84 -3.69 -1.28
C ALA A 186 6.41 -4.94 -0.47
N ALA A 187 6.15 -6.07 -1.12
CA ALA A 187 5.80 -7.32 -0.44
C ALA A 187 6.94 -7.82 0.46
N VAL A 188 8.19 -7.77 -0.02
CA VAL A 188 9.37 -8.10 0.81
C VAL A 188 9.44 -7.16 2.03
N GLY A 189 9.31 -5.85 1.82
CA GLY A 189 9.34 -4.86 2.90
C GLY A 189 8.22 -5.08 3.92
N VAL A 190 6.99 -5.29 3.48
CA VAL A 190 5.84 -5.58 4.35
C VAL A 190 6.04 -6.89 5.11
N GLY A 191 6.61 -7.91 4.49
CA GLY A 191 6.90 -9.18 5.16
C GLY A 191 7.84 -9.04 6.35
N THR A 192 8.78 -8.09 6.29
CA THR A 192 9.63 -7.78 7.46
C THR A 192 8.85 -7.13 8.60
N CYS A 193 7.78 -6.38 8.33
CA CYS A 193 6.94 -5.75 9.34
C CYS A 193 6.17 -6.79 10.18
N ASN A 194 5.85 -7.96 9.64
CA ASN A 194 5.26 -9.05 10.42
C ASN A 194 6.16 -9.46 11.60
N LYS A 195 7.48 -9.36 11.46
CA LYS A 195 8.43 -9.64 12.55
C LYS A 195 8.34 -8.65 13.70
N LEU A 196 7.90 -7.41 13.43
CA LEU A 196 7.62 -6.44 14.48
C LEU A 196 6.36 -6.77 15.29
N LEU A 197 5.48 -7.63 14.80
CA LEU A 197 4.29 -8.05 15.53
C LEU A 197 4.51 -9.34 16.34
N ASN A 198 5.72 -9.89 16.25
CA ASN A 198 6.18 -11.00 17.06
C ASN A 198 6.82 -10.52 18.37
#